data_AF-A0A8K0GBB1-F1
#
_entry.id   AF-A0A8K0GBB1-F1
#
_cell.length_a   1.000
_cell.length_b   1.000
_cell.length_c   1.000
_cell.angle_alpha   90.00
_cell.angle_beta   90.00
_cell.angle_gamma   90.00
#
_symmetry.space_group_name_H-M   'P 1'
#
loop_
_entity.id
_entity.type
_entity.pdbx_description
1 polymer ?
#
loop_
_entity_poly.entity_id
_entity_poly.type
_entity_poly.pdbx_seq_one_letter_code
_entity_poly.pdbx_strand_id
1 'polypeptide(L)'
;MSVVETNGVLTIFGTIVAASCDCATKEAHKTAEICFKLLLSLPAMPEKSQDRALRKQLYFVAQLSSQRCLSFSAAGFFKVDYSMLLALFGSVTSYVIVVIQFNK
;
A
#
# COMPACT_ATOMS: atom_id res chain seq x y z
N MET A 1 -29.11 19.04 -2.19
CA MET A 1 -27.84 19.60 -2.70
C MET A 1 -26.67 19.21 -1.79
N SER A 2 -26.77 19.45 -0.47
CA SER A 2 -25.68 19.20 0.49
C SER A 2 -25.19 17.76 0.56
N VAL A 3 -26.07 16.76 0.38
CA VAL A 3 -25.69 15.33 0.45
C VAL A 3 -24.76 14.90 -0.69
N VAL A 4 -24.87 15.51 -1.88
CA VAL A 4 -23.99 15.19 -3.02
C VAL A 4 -22.60 15.78 -2.82
N GLU A 5 -22.48 16.96 -2.22
CA GLU A 5 -21.19 17.54 -1.85
C GLU A 5 -20.49 16.73 -0.75
N THR A 6 -21.20 16.32 0.31
CA THR A 6 -20.59 15.48 1.36
C THR A 6 -20.17 14.11 0.83
N ASN A 7 -20.97 13.51 -0.05
CA ASN A 7 -20.64 12.23 -0.70
C ASN A 7 -19.45 12.37 -1.66
N GLY A 8 -19.39 13.47 -2.43
CA GLY A 8 -18.29 13.78 -3.33
C GLY A 8 -16.97 13.92 -2.57
N VAL A 9 -16.98 14.69 -1.47
CA VAL A 9 -15.81 14.87 -0.60
C VAL A 9 -15.36 13.52 -0.02
N LEU A 10 -16.28 12.67 0.46
CA LEU A 10 -15.95 11.34 0.98
C LEU A 10 -15.27 10.44 -0.07
N THR A 11 -15.77 10.47 -1.31
CA THR A 11 -15.14 9.71 -2.41
C THR A 11 -13.77 10.23 -2.77
N ILE A 12 -13.57 11.55 -2.79
CA ILE A 12 -12.26 12.16 -3.10
C ILE A 12 -11.24 11.77 -2.02
N PHE A 13 -11.59 11.91 -0.74
CA PHE A 13 -10.71 11.49 0.36
C PHE A 13 -10.39 9.99 0.32
N GLY A 14 -11.38 9.14 0.04
CA GLY A 14 -11.15 7.69 -0.09
C GLY A 14 -10.17 7.33 -1.21
N THR A 15 -10.30 7.98 -2.38
CA THR A 15 -9.38 7.78 -3.50
C THR A 15 -7.96 8.28 -3.21
N ILE A 16 -7.81 9.41 -2.52
CA ILE A 16 -6.49 9.96 -2.14
C ILE A 16 -5.80 9.03 -1.14
N VAL A 17 -6.53 8.53 -0.14
CA VAL A 17 -5.97 7.60 0.86
C VAL A 17 -5.52 6.31 0.19
N ALA A 18 -6.37 5.70 -0.65
CA ALA A 18 -6.00 4.48 -1.36
C ALA A 18 -4.81 4.70 -2.32
N ALA A 19 -4.78 5.82 -3.05
CA ALA A 19 -3.67 6.17 -3.92
C ALA A 19 -2.35 6.32 -3.15
N SER A 20 -2.41 7.01 -2.00
CA SER A 20 -1.24 7.24 -1.15
C SER A 20 -0.74 5.92 -0.54
N CYS A 21 -1.65 5.05 -0.12
CA CYS A 21 -1.33 3.72 0.38
C CYS A 21 -0.68 2.84 -0.70
N ASP A 22 -1.27 2.78 -1.91
CA ASP A 22 -0.71 1.99 -3.02
C ASP A 22 0.67 2.51 -3.47
N CYS A 23 0.83 3.83 -3.56
CA CYS A 23 2.13 4.46 -3.84
C CYS A 23 3.16 4.14 -2.75
N ALA A 24 2.80 4.26 -1.47
CA ALA A 24 3.70 3.94 -0.37
C ALA A 24 4.11 2.46 -0.37
N THR A 25 3.18 1.54 -0.66
CA THR A 25 3.45 0.11 -0.80
C THR A 25 4.41 -0.18 -1.96
N LYS A 26 4.18 0.43 -3.12
CA LYS A 26 5.06 0.28 -4.30
C LYS A 26 6.47 0.81 -4.05
N GLU A 27 6.57 1.99 -3.45
CA GLU A 27 7.86 2.63 -3.18
C GLU A 27 8.64 1.88 -2.10
N ALA A 28 7.95 1.35 -1.08
CA ALA A 28 8.54 0.45 -0.11
C ALA A 28 9.15 -0.80 -0.75
N HIS A 29 8.43 -1.43 -1.69
CA HIS A 29 8.93 -2.62 -2.38
C HIS A 29 10.18 -2.31 -3.22
N LYS A 30 10.18 -1.18 -3.96
CA LYS A 30 11.37 -0.73 -4.69
C LYS A 30 12.56 -0.46 -3.76
N THR A 31 12.30 0.14 -2.60
CA THR A 31 13.33 0.40 -1.59
C THR A 31 13.97 -0.91 -1.11
N ALA A 32 13.18 -1.95 -0.86
CA ALA A 32 13.69 -3.27 -0.51
C ALA A 32 14.62 -3.84 -1.58
N GLU A 33 14.19 -3.79 -2.85
CA GLU A 33 14.96 -4.28 -3.99
C GLU A 33 16.29 -3.54 -4.14
N ILE A 34 16.27 -2.21 -4.00
CA ILE A 34 17.48 -1.38 -4.03
C ILE A 34 18.41 -1.75 -2.88
N CYS A 35 17.90 -1.92 -1.65
CA CYS A 35 18.71 -2.37 -0.51
C CYS A 35 19.37 -3.72 -0.78
N PHE A 36 18.66 -4.70 -1.36
CA PHE A 36 19.25 -5.98 -1.74
C PHE A 36 20.32 -5.84 -2.83
N LYS A 37 20.08 -5.01 -3.85
CA LYS A 37 21.05 -4.73 -4.92
C LYS A 37 22.33 -4.08 -4.39
N LEU A 38 22.21 -3.11 -3.48
CA LEU A 38 23.38 -2.51 -2.82
C LEU A 38 24.13 -3.56 -1.98
N LEU A 39 23.41 -4.42 -1.26
CA LEU A 39 24.03 -5.46 -0.42
C LEU A 39 24.84 -6.47 -1.24
N LEU A 40 24.37 -6.81 -2.44
CA LEU A 40 25.08 -7.64 -3.42
C LEU A 40 26.27 -6.93 -4.06
N SER A 41 26.20 -5.60 -4.21
CA SER A 41 27.28 -4.79 -4.80
C SER A 41 28.41 -4.49 -3.81
N LEU A 42 28.21 -4.74 -2.51
CA LEU A 42 29.26 -4.60 -1.49
C LEU A 42 30.21 -5.81 -1.50
N PRO A 43 31.54 -5.60 -1.33
CA PRO A 43 32.50 -6.68 -1.26
C PRO A 43 32.20 -7.63 -0.08
N ALA A 44 32.23 -8.94 -0.35
CA ALA A 44 31.87 -9.97 0.62
C ALA A 44 32.78 -9.99 1.87
N MET A 45 34.01 -9.49 1.74
CA MET A 45 34.95 -9.26 2.84
C MET A 45 35.15 -7.76 3.08
N PRO A 46 34.43 -7.16 4.05
CA PRO A 46 34.70 -5.79 4.46
C PRO A 46 36.00 -5.74 5.29
N GLU A 47 37.06 -5.17 4.73
CA GLU A 47 38.29 -4.83 5.46
C GLU A 47 38.05 -3.73 6.50
N LYS A 48 37.06 -2.86 6.27
CA LYS A 48 36.72 -1.75 7.17
C LYS A 48 35.58 -2.15 8.12
N SER A 49 35.72 -1.81 9.39
CA SER A 49 34.68 -2.00 10.41
C SER A 49 33.36 -1.31 10.05
N GLN A 50 33.44 -0.18 9.34
CA GLN A 50 32.30 0.61 8.88
C GLN A 50 31.46 -0.12 7.82
N ASP A 51 32.08 -0.81 6.87
CA ASP A 51 31.39 -1.57 5.82
C ASP A 51 30.64 -2.78 6.39
N ARG A 52 31.20 -3.39 7.44
CA ARG A 52 30.55 -4.50 8.16
C ARG A 52 29.27 -4.04 8.88
N ALA A 53 29.29 -2.85 9.47
CA ALA A 53 28.12 -2.26 10.13
C ALA A 53 27.04 -1.87 9.10
N LEU A 54 27.45 -1.25 7.98
CA LEU A 54 26.54 -0.88 6.88
C LEU A 54 25.86 -2.11 6.28
N ARG A 55 26.60 -3.18 6.00
CA ARG A 55 26.03 -4.42 5.46
C ARG A 55 24.98 -5.03 6.39
N LYS A 56 25.23 -5.01 7.70
CA LYS A 56 24.28 -5.51 8.71
C LYS A 56 23.01 -4.66 8.77
N GLN A 57 23.14 -3.34 8.66
CA GLN A 57 21.99 -2.43 8.63
C GLN A 57 21.17 -2.60 7.34
N LEU A 58 21.82 -2.64 6.17
CA LEU A 58 21.14 -2.89 4.90
C LEU A 58 20.44 -4.25 4.90
N TYR A 59 21.07 -5.29 5.47
CA TYR A 59 20.44 -6.61 5.59
C TYR A 59 19.18 -6.56 6.45
N PHE A 60 19.24 -5.88 7.59
CA PHE A 60 18.11 -5.75 8.49
C PHE A 60 16.96 -4.97 7.85
N VAL A 61 17.26 -3.85 7.17
CA VAL A 61 16.26 -3.05 6.46
C VAL A 61 15.65 -3.81 5.29
N ALA A 62 16.47 -4.51 4.50
CA ALA A 62 16.01 -5.32 3.38
C ALA A 62 15.10 -6.48 3.85
N GLN A 63 15.51 -7.18 4.92
CA GLN A 63 14.72 -8.26 5.49
C GLN A 63 13.41 -7.75 6.10
N LEU A 64 13.47 -6.63 6.85
CA LEU A 64 12.28 -6.01 7.43
C LEU A 64 11.31 -5.57 6.34
N SER A 65 11.80 -4.92 5.28
CA SER A 65 10.99 -4.43 4.17
C SER A 65 10.39 -5.56 3.33
N SER A 66 11.13 -6.67 3.17
CA SER A 66 10.65 -7.87 2.47
C SER A 66 9.60 -8.66 3.28
N GLN A 67 9.81 -8.86 4.58
CA GLN A 67 8.85 -9.57 5.45
C GLN A 67 7.62 -8.73 5.78
N ARG A 68 7.82 -7.43 6.08
CA ARG A 68 6.73 -6.47 6.28
C ARG A 68 6.33 -5.87 4.95
N CYS A 69 5.96 -6.71 3.98
CA CYS A 69 5.36 -6.26 2.73
C CYS A 69 4.24 -5.28 3.12
N LEU A 70 4.48 -3.98 2.90
CA LEU A 70 3.77 -2.88 3.55
C LEU A 70 2.35 -2.84 2.98
N SER A 71 1.50 -3.70 3.49
CA SER A 71 0.11 -3.80 3.08
C SER A 71 -0.72 -3.10 4.14
N PHE A 72 -1.18 -1.91 3.81
CA PHE A 72 -2.08 -1.16 4.67
C PHE A 72 -3.38 -1.94 4.74
N SER A 73 -3.76 -2.39 5.94
CA SER A 73 -5.01 -3.11 6.16
C SER A 73 -5.91 -2.27 7.06
N ALA A 74 -7.14 -2.04 6.62
CA ALA A 74 -8.17 -1.37 7.40
C ALA A 74 -8.65 -2.35 8.49
N ALA A 75 -8.08 -2.21 9.70
CA ALA A 75 -8.42 -3.00 10.88
C ALA A 75 -8.37 -4.54 10.69
N GLY A 76 -7.60 -5.04 9.70
CA GLY A 76 -7.51 -6.47 9.40
C GLY A 76 -8.63 -7.01 8.50
N PHE A 77 -9.64 -6.22 8.16
CA PHE A 77 -10.78 -6.65 7.34
C PHE A 77 -10.48 -6.57 5.85
N PHE A 78 -9.82 -5.50 5.40
CA PHE A 78 -9.56 -5.26 3.98
C PHE A 78 -8.19 -4.64 3.77
N LYS A 79 -7.45 -5.10 2.75
CA LYS A 79 -6.28 -4.35 2.26
C LYS A 79 -6.76 -3.06 1.60
N VAL A 80 -6.15 -1.95 1.98
CA VAL A 80 -6.41 -0.60 1.46
C VAL A 80 -5.74 -0.48 0.09
N ASP A 81 -6.33 -1.15 -0.89
CA ASP A 81 -5.90 -1.16 -2.29
C ASP A 81 -7.04 -0.66 -3.18
N TYR A 82 -6.74 -0.27 -4.42
CA TYR A 82 -7.75 0.15 -5.41
C TYR A 82 -8.85 -0.89 -5.64
N SER A 83 -8.54 -2.18 -5.46
CA SER A 83 -9.52 -3.27 -5.53
C SER A 83 -10.61 -3.16 -4.46
N MET A 84 -10.29 -2.67 -3.26
CA MET A 84 -11.28 -2.46 -2.20
C MET A 84 -12.24 -1.32 -2.55
N LEU A 85 -11.72 -0.21 -3.10
CA LEU A 85 -12.55 0.88 -3.59
C LEU A 85 -13.50 0.39 -4.68
N LEU A 86 -12.98 -0.36 -5.66
CA LEU A 86 -13.80 -0.93 -6.74
C LEU A 86 -14.90 -1.85 -6.20
N ALA A 87 -14.58 -2.71 -5.23
CA ALA A 87 -15.55 -3.60 -4.60
C ALA A 87 -16.63 -2.83 -3.84
N LEU A 88 -16.26 -1.76 -3.13
CA LEU A 88 -17.20 -0.90 -2.40
C LEU A 88 -18.13 -0.17 -3.36
N PHE A 89 -17.59 0.45 -4.42
CA PHE A 89 -18.41 1.08 -5.46
C PHE A 89 -19.30 0.07 -6.18
N GLY A 90 -18.79 -1.13 -6.48
CA GLY A 90 -19.57 -2.22 -7.08
C GLY A 90 -20.72 -2.67 -6.18
N SER A 91 -20.47 -2.81 -4.88
CA SER A 91 -21.50 -3.15 -3.88
C SER A 91 -22.59 -2.08 -3.80
N VAL A 92 -22.21 -0.81 -3.68
CA VAL A 92 -23.16 0.32 -3.65
C VAL A 92 -23.99 0.37 -4.94
N THR A 93 -23.33 0.23 -6.10
CA THR A 93 -24.01 0.24 -7.41
C THR A 93 -24.98 -0.93 -7.52
N SER A 94 -24.56 -2.13 -7.11
CA SER A 94 -25.41 -3.33 -7.12
C SER A 94 -26.62 -3.16 -6.20
N TYR A 95 -26.43 -2.58 -5.01
CA TYR A 95 -27.53 -2.27 -4.09
C TYR A 95 -28.52 -1.29 -4.72
N VAL A 96 -28.03 -0.20 -5.32
CA VAL A 96 -28.88 0.78 -6.02
C VAL A 96 -29.67 0.13 -7.15
N ILE A 97 -29.05 -0.75 -7.95
CA ILE A 97 -29.74 -1.49 -9.02
C ILE A 97 -30.85 -2.36 -8.44
N VAL A 98 -30.55 -3.15 -7.40
CA VAL A 98 -31.56 -4.02 -6.75
C VAL A 98 -32.70 -3.17 -6.21
N VAL A 99 -32.41 -2.08 -5.50
CA VAL A 99 -33.44 -1.16 -5.00
C VAL A 99 -34.28 -0.63 -6.15
N ILE A 100 -33.70 -0.11 -7.23
CA ILE A 100 -34.48 0.40 -8.37
C ILE A 100 -35.37 -0.68 -8.99
N GLN A 101 -34.88 -1.92 -9.10
CA GLN A 101 -35.63 -3.02 -9.70
C GLN A 101 -36.80 -3.50 -8.81
N PHE A 102 -36.65 -3.44 -7.50
CA PHE A 102 -37.67 -3.84 -6.52
C PHE A 102 -38.52 -2.69 -5.99
N ASN A 103 -38.13 -1.43 -6.22
CA ASN A 103 -38.91 -0.22 -5.95
C ASN A 103 -39.79 0.12 -7.17
N LYS A 104 -40.47 -0.91 -7.67
CA LYS A 104 -41.45 -0.87 -8.74
C LYS A 104 -42.84 -1.09 -8.15
#